data_AF-D6WDQ8-F1
#
_entry.id   AF-D6WDQ8-F1
#
_cell.length_a   1.000
_cell.length_b   1.000
_cell.length_c   1.000
_cell.angle_alpha   90.00
_cell.angle_beta   90.00
_cell.angle_gamma   90.00
#
_symmetry.space_group_name_H-M   'P 1'
#
loop_
_entity.id
_entity.type
_entity.pdbx_description
1 polymer ?
#
loop_
_entity_poly.entity_id
_entity_poly.type
_entity_poly.pdbx_seq_one_letter_code
_entity_poly.pdbx_strand_id
1 'polypeptide(L)' 'MVYRPGVPETRFDLDLVNRIRAASATITPEILQTVHANNARRANACLQADGQNFEHLL' A
#
# COMPACT_ATOMS: atom_id res chain seq x y z
N MET A 1 12.45 2.00 9.92
CA MET A 1 13.38 2.19 8.79
C MET A 1 14.78 2.27 9.36
N VAL A 2 15.62 1.26 9.13
CA VAL A 2 16.97 1.21 9.71
C VAL A 2 17.87 2.07 8.85
N TYR A 3 18.21 3.27 9.34
CA TYR A 3 19.26 4.10 8.76
C TYR A 3 20.59 3.34 8.85
N ARG A 4 21.22 3.05 7.71
CA ARG A 4 22.57 2.49 7.64
C ARG A 4 23.52 3.56 7.09
N PRO A 5 24.32 4.22 7.94
CA PRO A 5 25.28 5.21 7.47
C PRO A 5 26.39 4.52 6.65
N GLY A 6 26.70 5.05 5.46
CA GLY A 6 27.89 4.67 4.70
C GLY A 6 27.68 4.20 3.25
N VAL A 7 26.45 4.12 2.74
CA VAL A 7 26.20 3.90 1.31
C VAL A 7 26.00 5.26 0.63
N PRO A 8 26.77 5.63 -0.40
CA PRO A 8 26.47 6.83 -1.17
C PRO A 8 25.09 6.64 -1.81
N GLU A 9 24.08 7.38 -1.32
CA GLU A 9 22.77 7.37 -1.95
C GLU A 9 22.96 7.93 -3.36
N THR A 10 22.69 7.10 -4.37
CA THR A 10 22.69 7.63 -5.73
C THR A 10 21.59 8.68 -5.80
N ARG A 11 21.76 9.72 -6.63
CA ARG A 11 20.73 10.76 -6.80
C ARG A 11 19.35 10.17 -7.16
N PHE A 12 19.34 8.99 -7.76
CA PHE A 12 18.17 8.18 -8.07
C PHE A 12 17.46 7.64 -6.80
N ASP A 13 18.22 7.15 -5.82
CA ASP A 13 17.67 6.62 -4.56
C ASP A 13 17.00 7.72 -3.73
N LEU A 14 17.61 8.92 -3.69
CA LEU A 14 17.06 10.09 -3.01
C LEU A 14 15.75 10.58 -3.67
N ASP A 15 15.69 10.60 -5.00
CA ASP A 15 14.47 10.98 -5.73
C ASP A 15 13.33 9.99 -5.47
N LEU A 16 13.63 8.69 -5.52
CA LEU A 16 12.65 7.63 -5.19
C LEU A 16 12.13 7.78 -3.77
N VAL A 17 13.01 7.98 -2.78
CA VAL A 17 12.61 8.19 -1.38
C VAL A 17 11.72 9.41 -1.22
N ASN A 18 12.06 10.53 -1.87
CA ASN A 18 11.25 11.74 -1.81
C ASN A 18 9.87 11.56 -2.46
N ARG A 19 9.79 10.84 -3.58
CA ARG A 19 8.52 10.51 -4.24
C ARG A 19 7.63 9.63 -3.36
N ILE A 20 8.21 8.62 -2.69
CA ILE A 20 7.48 7.76 -1.74
C ILE A 20 6.95 8.59 -0.56
N ARG A 21 7.78 9.49 -0.01
CA ARG A 21 7.36 10.39 1.08
C ARG A 21 6.23 11.32 0.65
N ALA A 22 6.36 11.94 -0.53
CA ALA A 22 5.33 12.81 -1.08
C ALA A 22 4.00 12.07 -1.28
N ALA A 23 4.03 10.86 -1.85
CA ALA A 23 2.83 10.03 -2.02
C ALA A 23 2.24 9.58 -0.67
N SER A 24 3.09 9.28 0.31
CA SER A 24 2.63 8.89 1.65
C SER A 24 1.98 10.06 2.38
N ALA A 25 2.44 11.29 2.15
CA ALA A 25 1.85 12.50 2.73
C ALA A 25 0.44 12.82 2.21
N THR A 26 0.01 12.23 1.09
CA THR A 26 -1.35 12.38 0.58
C THR A 26 -2.33 11.36 1.19
N ILE A 27 -1.85 10.41 2.01
CA ILE A 27 -2.71 9.41 2.66
C ILE A 27 -3.39 10.05 3.86
N THR A 28 -4.71 10.11 3.84
CA THR A 28 -5.53 10.62 4.94
C THR A 28 -6.09 9.48 5.81
N PRO A 29 -6.54 9.76 7.06
CA PRO A 29 -7.23 8.77 7.88
C PRO A 29 -8.43 8.13 7.18
N GLU A 30 -9.17 8.87 6.37
CA GLU A 30 -10.34 8.39 5.62
C GLU A 30 -9.93 7.36 4.55
N ILE A 31 -8.81 7.59 3.86
CA ILE A 31 -8.22 6.64 2.89
C ILE A 31 -7.85 5.33 3.61
N LEU A 32 -7.27 5.42 4.80
CA LEU A 32 -6.92 4.24 5.61
C LEU A 32 -8.17 3.48 6.08
N GLN A 33 -9.24 4.18 6.48
CA GLN A 33 -10.52 3.56 6.82
C GLN A 33 -11.12 2.82 5.64
N THR A 34 -10.90 3.29 4.41
CA THR A 34 -11.40 2.62 3.19
C THR A 34 -10.78 1.23 3.03
N VAL A 35 -9.50 1.06 3.41
CA VAL A 35 -8.82 -0.25 3.37
C VAL A 35 -9.49 -1.24 4.33
N HIS A 36 -9.76 -0.82 5.56
CA HIS A 36 -10.45 -1.65 6.54
C HIS A 36 -11.86 -2.03 6.10
N ALA A 37 -12.63 -1.07 5.60
CA ALA A 37 -13.98 -1.31 5.10
C ALA A 37 -14.00 -2.30 3.92
N ASN A 38 -13.02 -2.19 3.02
CA ASN A 38 -12.90 -3.09 1.87
C ASN A 38 -12.48 -4.50 2.28
N ASN A 39 -11.78 -4.70 3.39
CA ASN A 39 -11.30 -6.02 3.81
C ASN A 39 -12.45 -7.02 4.02
N ALA A 40 -13.55 -6.59 4.65
CA ALA A 40 -14.73 -7.44 4.83
C ALA A 40 -15.39 -7.81 3.49
N ARG A 41 -15.47 -6.85 2.54
CA ARG A 41 -15.97 -7.10 1.19
C ARG A 41 -15.11 -8.13 0.45
N ARG A 42 -13.79 -8.01 0.57
CA ARG A 42 -12.81 -8.94 -0.01
C ARG A 42 -12.94 -10.35 0.58
N ALA A 43 -13.12 -10.45 1.90
CA ALA A 43 -13.36 -11.74 2.55
C ALA A 43 -14.65 -12.41 2.02
N ASN A 44 -15.74 -11.65 1.88
CA ASN A 44 -16.98 -12.19 1.34
C ASN A 44 -16.85 -12.63 -0.12
N ALA A 45 -16.16 -11.85 -0.97
CA ALA A 45 -15.92 -12.22 -2.37
C ALA A 45 -15.07 -13.50 -2.48
N CYS A 46 -14.07 -13.66 -1.61
CA CYS A 46 -13.26 -14.88 -1.52
C CYS A 46 -14.11 -16.10 -1.17
N LEU A 47 -15.02 -15.97 -0.20
CA LEU A 47 -15.94 -17.05 0.19
C LEU A 47 -16.90 -17.42 -0.96
N GLN A 48 -17.43 -16.42 -1.68
CA GLN A 48 -18.30 -16.65 -2.84
C GLN A 48 -17.56 -17.33 -4.01
N ALA A 49 -16.26 -17.08 -4.14
CA ALA A 49 -15.40 -17.69 -5.16
C ALA A 49 -14.77 -19.03 -4.71
N ASP A 50 -15.21 -19.62 -3.60
CA ASP A 50 -14.64 -20.86 -3.04
C ASP A 50 -13.11 -20.79 -2.86
N GLY A 51 -12.63 -19.64 -2.39
CA GLY A 51 -11.21 -19.39 -2.18
C GLY A 51 -10.38 -19.08 -3.44
N GLN A 52 -11.00 -19.02 -4.62
CA GLN A 52 -10.32 -18.62 -5.87
C GLN A 52 -10.10 -17.10 -5.95
N ASN A 53 -9.26 -16.67 -6.91
CA ASN A 53 -9.00 -15.25 -7.16
C ASN A 53 -10.30 -14.49 -7.47
N PHE A 54 -10.57 -13.45 -6.70
CA PHE A 54 -11.83 -12.72 -6.69
C PHE A 54 -11.67 -11.24 -7.08
N GLU A 55 -10.52 -10.84 -7.63
CA GLU A 55 -10.24 -9.44 -8.03
C GLU A 55 -11.20 -8.94 -9.11
N HIS A 56 -11.79 -9.84 -9.90
CA HIS A 56 -12.84 -9.53 -10.88
C HIS A 56 -14.22 -9.24 -10.24
N LEU A 57 -14.37 -9.45 -8.93
CA LEU A 57 -15.59 -9.21 -8.14
C LEU A 57 -15.49 -7.96 -7.25
N LEU A 58 -14.34 -7.26 -7.27
CA LEU A 58 -14.06 -6.07 -6.47
C LEU A 58 -14.09 -4.81 -7.32
#